data_AF-A0A4Q5WS70-F1
#
_entry.id   AF-A0A4Q5WS70-F1
#
_cell.length_a   1.000
_cell.length_b   1.000
_cell.length_c   1.000
_cell.angle_alpha   90.00
_cell.angle_beta   90.00
_cell.angle_gamma   90.00
#
_symmetry.space_group_name_H-M   'P 1'
#
loop_
_entity.id
_entity.type
_entity.pdbx_description
1 polymer ?
#
loop_
_entity_poly.entity_id
_entity_poly.type
_entity_poly.pdbx_seq_one_letter_code
_entity_poly.pdbx_strand_id
1 'polypeptide(L)'
;MRVACSPALLLFFSVLALALAGTGCRTTGAAPRTAVSPDSLRAWISTPDARLLLAPQPAAAVADSAAAETVITLDPAQRFQTMDGFGYTLTGGSATLLRQLDAARRAALLQELFGNGPGS
;
A
#
# COMPACT_ATOMS: atom_id res chain seq x y z
N MET A 1 -15.18 19.16 -73.05
CA MET A 1 -16.35 18.76 -72.24
C MET A 1 -16.33 19.53 -70.93
N ARG A 2 -17.29 20.44 -70.72
CA ARG A 2 -17.44 21.22 -69.49
C ARG A 2 -18.28 20.38 -68.52
N VAL A 3 -17.69 19.90 -67.44
CA VAL A 3 -18.42 19.19 -66.37
C VAL A 3 -19.20 20.24 -65.58
N ALA A 4 -20.53 20.12 -65.62
CA ALA A 4 -21.47 21.01 -64.97
C ALA A 4 -21.41 20.83 -63.43
N CYS A 5 -21.21 21.94 -62.73
CA CYS A 5 -21.31 22.05 -61.28
C CYS A 5 -22.80 21.95 -60.89
N SER A 6 -23.19 20.82 -60.28
CA SER A 6 -24.56 20.58 -59.83
C SER A 6 -24.71 21.00 -58.36
N PRO A 7 -25.66 21.89 -57.99
CA PRO A 7 -25.78 22.48 -56.65
C PRO A 7 -26.18 21.47 -55.56
N ALA A 8 -26.59 20.26 -55.94
CA ALA A 8 -26.94 19.17 -55.02
C ALA A 8 -25.74 18.58 -54.28
N LEU A 9 -24.51 18.73 -54.80
CA LEU A 9 -23.30 18.19 -54.18
C LEU A 9 -22.80 19.04 -52.99
N LEU A 10 -23.13 20.34 -52.98
CA LEU A 10 -22.75 21.26 -51.90
C LEU A 10 -23.61 21.11 -50.65
N LEU A 11 -24.86 20.66 -50.80
CA LEU A 11 -25.76 20.41 -49.66
C LEU A 11 -25.47 19.09 -48.94
N PHE A 12 -24.87 18.11 -49.61
CA PHE A 12 -24.44 16.86 -48.98
C PHE A 12 -23.18 17.03 -48.11
N PHE A 13 -22.32 18.00 -48.43
CA PHE A 13 -21.08 18.26 -47.68
C PHE A 13 -21.32 18.97 -46.33
N SER A 14 -22.42 19.71 -46.16
CA SER A 14 -22.72 20.41 -44.90
C SER A 14 -23.30 19.51 -43.81
N VAL A 15 -23.93 18.38 -44.18
CA VAL A 15 -24.52 17.44 -43.22
C VAL A 15 -23.46 16.50 -42.62
N LEU A 16 -22.36 16.24 -43.33
CA LEU A 16 -21.27 15.38 -42.84
C LEU A 16 -20.33 16.09 -41.85
N ALA A 17 -20.31 17.43 -41.83
CA ALA A 17 -19.45 18.22 -40.93
C ALA A 17 -19.96 18.31 -39.49
N LEU A 18 -21.24 17.98 -39.22
CA LEU A 18 -21.84 18.10 -37.89
C LEU A 18 -21.77 16.81 -37.04
N ALA A 19 -21.23 15.71 -37.59
CA ALA A 19 -21.12 14.42 -36.90
C ALA A 19 -19.72 14.11 -36.30
N LEU A 20 -18.76 15.04 -36.37
CA LEU A 20 -17.39 14.84 -35.85
C LEU A 20 -17.08 15.57 -34.52
N ALA A 21 -18.05 16.26 -33.91
CA ALA A 21 -17.81 17.13 -32.74
C ALA A 21 -18.16 16.47 -31.38
N GLY A 22 -17.90 15.16 -31.19
CA GLY A 22 -18.42 14.44 -30.02
C GLY A 22 -17.48 13.53 -29.23
N THR A 23 -16.22 13.32 -29.65
CA THR A 23 -15.33 12.36 -28.96
C THR A 23 -14.39 13.06 -27.98
N GLY A 24 -14.96 13.54 -26.87
CA GLY A 24 -14.20 14.01 -25.73
C GLY A 24 -13.54 12.83 -25.03
N CYS A 25 -12.26 12.58 -25.31
CA CYS A 25 -11.44 11.64 -24.55
C CYS A 25 -11.23 12.22 -23.14
N ARG A 26 -12.05 11.80 -22.17
CA ARG A 26 -11.80 12.07 -20.76
C ARG A 26 -10.63 11.20 -20.34
N THR A 27 -9.42 11.75 -20.38
CA THR A 27 -8.31 11.20 -19.60
C THR A 27 -8.71 11.28 -18.14
N THR A 28 -9.16 10.16 -17.58
CA THR A 28 -9.29 10.00 -16.14
C THR A 28 -7.93 10.30 -15.53
N GLY A 29 -7.83 11.40 -14.80
CA GLY A 29 -6.63 11.74 -14.04
C GLY A 29 -6.37 10.63 -13.04
N ALA A 30 -5.43 9.75 -13.35
CA ALA A 30 -4.86 8.85 -12.37
C ALA A 30 -4.16 9.72 -11.33
N ALA A 31 -4.59 9.62 -10.06
CA ALA A 31 -3.90 10.24 -8.95
C ALA A 31 -2.41 9.86 -9.00
N PRO A 32 -1.49 10.78 -8.66
CA PRO A 32 -0.06 10.48 -8.65
C PRO A 32 0.19 9.30 -7.71
N ARG A 33 0.60 8.16 -8.28
CA ARG A 33 1.07 7.02 -7.50
C ARG A 33 2.48 7.36 -7.02
N THR A 34 2.62 7.63 -5.73
CA THR A 34 3.94 7.73 -5.11
C THR A 34 4.64 6.39 -5.28
N ALA A 35 5.76 6.36 -6.01
CA ALA A 35 6.55 5.15 -6.16
C ALA A 35 7.13 4.79 -4.78
N VAL A 36 6.60 3.71 -4.20
CA VAL A 36 7.13 3.13 -2.96
C VAL A 36 8.31 2.25 -3.35
N SER A 37 9.51 2.56 -2.83
CA SER A 37 10.68 1.70 -3.05
C SER A 37 10.41 0.32 -2.45
N PRO A 38 10.69 -0.79 -3.15
CA PRO A 38 10.48 -2.14 -2.62
C PRO A 38 11.22 -2.39 -1.31
N ASP A 39 12.36 -1.71 -1.07
CA ASP A 39 13.12 -1.79 0.18
C ASP A 39 12.40 -1.20 1.40
N SER A 40 11.28 -0.50 1.20
CA SER A 40 10.52 0.13 2.28
C SER A 40 9.45 -0.77 2.91
N LEU A 41 9.15 -1.93 2.30
CA LEU A 41 8.18 -2.86 2.85
C LEU A 41 8.86 -3.88 3.77
N ARG A 42 8.40 -3.94 5.02
CA ARG A 42 8.83 -4.94 6.00
C ARG A 42 7.63 -5.74 6.50
N ALA A 43 7.83 -7.03 6.69
CA ALA A 43 6.83 -7.92 7.25
C ALA A 43 7.45 -8.83 8.32
N TRP A 44 6.66 -9.17 9.32
CA TRP A 44 7.01 -10.11 10.39
C TRP A 44 5.93 -11.19 10.47
N ILE A 45 6.34 -12.46 10.65
CA ILE A 45 5.43 -13.61 10.68
C ILE A 45 5.66 -14.43 11.96
N SER A 46 4.55 -14.83 12.59
CA SER A 46 4.51 -15.85 13.64
C SER A 46 3.59 -16.99 13.21
N THR A 47 4.03 -18.24 13.33
CA THR A 47 3.23 -19.43 12.98
C THR A 47 2.76 -20.19 14.22
N PRO A 48 1.56 -20.82 14.20
CA PRO A 48 1.04 -21.58 15.34
C PRO A 48 1.92 -22.77 15.74
N ASP A 49 2.66 -23.33 14.79
CA ASP A 49 3.61 -24.42 15.00
C ASP A 49 4.98 -23.95 15.53
N ALA A 50 5.11 -22.66 15.85
CA ALA A 50 6.31 -22.00 16.36
C ALA A 50 7.56 -22.10 15.46
N ARG A 51 7.40 -22.50 14.18
CA ARG A 51 8.51 -22.50 13.21
C ARG A 51 9.02 -21.10 12.91
N LEU A 52 8.12 -20.12 12.94
CA LEU A 52 8.43 -18.70 12.83
C LEU A 52 7.88 -17.98 14.06
N LEU A 53 8.72 -17.17 14.73
CA LEU A 53 8.36 -16.36 15.89
C LEU A 53 8.87 -14.95 15.65
N LEU A 54 7.97 -14.01 15.30
CA LEU A 54 8.31 -12.65 14.89
C LEU A 54 9.44 -12.61 13.85
N ALA A 55 9.40 -13.53 12.88
CA ALA A 55 10.46 -13.70 11.91
C ALA A 55 10.37 -12.63 10.81
N PRO A 56 11.42 -11.81 10.59
CA PRO A 56 11.43 -10.82 9.52
C PRO A 56 11.43 -11.51 8.16
N GLN A 57 10.66 -10.96 7.22
CA GLN A 57 10.57 -11.46 5.86
C GLN A 57 11.43 -10.62 4.91
N PRO A 58 11.96 -11.22 3.82
CA PRO A 58 12.57 -10.47 2.74
C PRO A 58 11.62 -9.38 2.22
N ALA A 59 12.18 -8.25 1.79
CA ALA A 59 11.39 -7.18 1.18
C ALA A 59 10.57 -7.74 0.01
N ALA A 60 9.24 -7.56 0.04
CA ALA A 60 8.41 -7.98 -1.06
C ALA A 60 8.55 -7.01 -2.22
N ALA A 61 8.60 -7.54 -3.44
CA ALA A 61 8.52 -6.71 -4.63
C ALA A 61 7.16 -6.01 -4.68
N VAL A 62 7.16 -4.70 -4.95
CA VAL A 62 5.93 -3.97 -5.26
C VAL A 62 5.46 -4.42 -6.63
N ALA A 63 4.46 -5.30 -6.66
CA ALA A 63 3.87 -5.80 -7.90
C ALA A 63 2.70 -4.91 -8.35
N ASP A 64 2.56 -4.72 -9.66
CA ASP A 64 1.35 -4.13 -10.22
C ASP A 64 0.16 -5.06 -9.99
N SER A 65 -0.92 -4.52 -9.43
CA SER A 65 -2.09 -5.24 -8.91
C SER A 65 -2.90 -6.02 -9.95
N ALA A 66 -2.50 -6.02 -11.22
CA ALA A 66 -3.24 -6.59 -12.34
C ALA A 66 -3.34 -8.14 -12.30
N ALA A 67 -2.57 -8.82 -11.44
CA ALA A 67 -2.50 -10.29 -11.39
C ALA A 67 -2.79 -10.90 -10.00
N ALA A 68 -3.28 -10.14 -9.02
CA ALA A 68 -3.52 -10.65 -7.67
C ALA A 68 -4.91 -11.28 -7.52
N GLU A 69 -4.99 -12.50 -6.97
CA GLU A 69 -6.26 -13.23 -6.72
C GLU A 69 -7.11 -12.57 -5.62
N THR A 70 -6.50 -11.83 -4.70
CA THR A 70 -7.17 -11.08 -3.63
C THR A 70 -6.45 -9.76 -3.38
N VAL A 71 -7.20 -8.67 -3.35
CA VAL A 71 -6.66 -7.31 -3.19
C VAL A 71 -7.28 -6.65 -1.97
N ILE A 72 -6.43 -6.19 -1.05
CA ILE A 72 -6.81 -5.35 0.09
C ILE A 72 -6.42 -3.91 -0.22
N THR A 73 -7.39 -3.00 -0.21
CA THR A 73 -7.18 -1.58 -0.54
C THR A 73 -7.24 -0.73 0.72
N LEU A 74 -6.30 0.19 0.88
CA LEU A 74 -6.26 1.15 1.97
C LEU A 74 -6.76 2.52 1.50
N ASP A 75 -7.70 3.12 2.23
CA ASP A 75 -8.14 4.50 2.02
C ASP A 75 -7.62 5.42 3.16
N PRO A 76 -6.62 6.28 2.91
CA PRO A 76 -6.07 7.17 3.93
C PRO A 76 -6.99 8.35 4.29
N ALA A 77 -8.06 8.60 3.52
CA ALA A 77 -9.05 9.63 3.85
C ALA A 77 -10.05 9.13 4.91
N GLN A 78 -10.24 7.82 5.02
CA GLN A 78 -11.05 7.21 6.05
C GLN A 78 -10.25 7.06 7.35
N ARG A 79 -10.64 7.81 8.39
CA ARG A 79 -9.97 7.80 9.69
C ARG A 79 -10.84 7.16 10.75
N PHE A 80 -10.16 6.48 11.68
CA PHE A 80 -10.75 5.87 12.86
C PHE A 80 -10.06 6.42 14.12
N GLN A 81 -10.16 5.71 15.24
CA GLN A 81 -9.48 6.08 16.48
C GLN A 81 -7.96 6.15 16.31
N THR A 82 -7.34 7.06 17.06
CA THR A 82 -5.89 7.06 17.25
C THR A 82 -5.48 5.93 18.18
N MET A 83 -4.27 5.43 18.01
CA MET A 83 -3.69 4.43 18.90
C MET A 83 -2.64 5.10 19.79
N ASP A 84 -2.82 5.04 21.11
CA ASP A 84 -1.87 5.59 22.07
C ASP A 84 -0.64 4.68 22.22
N GLY A 85 -0.86 3.35 22.21
CA GLY A 85 0.21 2.37 22.28
C GLY A 85 -0.27 0.96 22.61
N PHE A 86 0.71 0.07 22.71
CA PHE A 86 0.53 -1.31 23.15
C PHE A 86 1.56 -1.61 24.24
N GLY A 87 1.26 -2.54 25.13
CA GLY A 87 2.17 -2.86 26.22
C GLY A 87 1.71 -4.03 27.08
N TYR A 88 2.39 -4.18 28.20
CA TYR A 88 2.14 -5.23 29.18
C TYR A 88 2.28 -4.66 30.60
N THR A 89 1.82 -5.43 31.59
CA THR A 89 1.88 -5.02 33.00
C THR A 89 3.14 -5.56 33.67
N LEU A 90 4.00 -4.66 34.16
CA LEU A 90 5.13 -5.04 35.01
C LEU A 90 4.68 -5.11 36.47
N THR A 91 4.18 -6.27 36.86
CA THR A 91 3.80 -6.51 38.27
C THR A 91 5.04 -6.71 39.16
N GLY A 92 4.84 -6.65 40.49
CA GLY A 92 5.92 -6.94 41.45
C GLY A 92 6.54 -8.34 41.28
N GLY A 93 5.75 -9.32 40.84
CA GLY A 93 6.24 -10.67 40.52
C GLY A 93 7.20 -10.65 39.33
N SER A 94 6.80 -10.04 38.22
CA SER A 94 7.63 -9.88 37.03
C SER A 94 8.91 -9.10 37.33
N ALA A 95 8.81 -8.02 38.12
CA ALA A 95 9.97 -7.24 38.54
C ALA A 95 10.96 -8.07 39.37
N THR A 96 10.46 -8.92 40.27
CA THR A 96 11.31 -9.82 41.08
C THR A 96 12.07 -10.81 40.20
N LEU A 97 11.40 -11.45 39.24
CA LEU A 97 12.02 -12.36 38.29
C LEU A 97 13.10 -11.67 37.44
N LEU A 98 12.82 -10.47 36.91
CA LEU A 98 13.80 -9.68 36.17
C LEU A 98 15.03 -9.34 37.02
N ARG A 99 14.83 -9.06 38.32
CA ARG A 99 15.93 -8.74 39.25
C ARG A 99 16.79 -9.95 39.60
N GLN A 100 16.26 -11.17 39.48
CA GLN A 100 17.01 -12.41 39.70
C GLN A 100 17.91 -12.80 38.53
N LEU A 101 17.65 -12.28 37.32
CA LEU A 101 18.55 -12.43 36.19
C LEU A 101 19.89 -11.72 36.45
N ASP A 102 20.96 -12.30 35.93
CA ASP A 102 22.25 -11.60 35.85
C ASP A 102 22.13 -10.33 34.98
N ALA A 103 23.09 -9.42 35.15
CA ALA A 103 23.03 -8.11 34.52
C ALA A 103 22.95 -8.18 32.98
N ALA A 104 23.67 -9.12 32.36
CA ALA A 104 23.70 -9.26 30.91
C ALA A 104 22.36 -9.77 30.36
N ARG A 105 21.80 -10.82 30.97
CA ARG A 105 20.50 -11.38 30.56
C ARG A 105 19.35 -10.39 30.76
N ARG A 106 19.34 -9.65 31.87
CA ARG A 106 18.33 -8.61 32.10
C ARG A 106 18.41 -7.51 31.04
N ALA A 107 19.62 -7.06 30.69
CA ALA A 107 19.80 -6.04 29.67
C ALA A 107 19.35 -6.52 28.28
N ALA A 108 19.73 -7.75 27.91
CA ALA A 108 19.31 -8.36 26.64
C ALA A 108 17.78 -8.46 26.54
N LEU A 109 17.11 -8.94 27.60
CA LEU A 109 15.66 -9.06 27.63
C LEU A 109 14.95 -7.70 27.54
N LEU A 110 15.44 -6.69 28.27
CA LEU A 110 14.85 -5.34 28.18
C LEU A 110 15.06 -4.71 26.79
N GLN A 111 16.19 -5.00 26.14
CA GLN A 111 16.43 -4.58 24.77
C GLN A 111 15.50 -5.29 23.79
N GLU A 112 15.18 -6.56 24.00
CA GLU A 112 14.22 -7.30 23.19
C GLU A 112 12.79 -6.77 23.38
N LEU A 113 12.40 -6.39 24.61
CA LEU A 113 11.02 -5.97 24.89
C LEU A 113 10.74 -4.48 24.65
N PHE A 114 11.77 -3.62 24.71
CA PHE A 114 11.61 -2.16 24.69
C PHE A 114 12.67 -1.43 23.86
N GLY A 115 13.53 -2.17 23.16
CA GLY A 115 14.56 -1.58 22.31
C GLY A 115 14.00 -0.89 21.07
N ASN A 116 14.91 -0.32 20.26
CA ASN A 116 14.60 0.23 18.93
C ASN A 116 15.34 -0.53 17.81
N GLY A 117 15.75 -1.78 18.09
CA GLY A 117 16.48 -2.63 17.16
C GLY A 117 15.56 -3.52 16.31
N PRO A 118 16.12 -4.29 15.36
CA PRO A 118 15.35 -5.27 14.61
C PRO A 118 14.80 -6.34 15.56
N GLY A 119 13.47 -6.45 15.66
CA GLY A 119 12.81 -7.45 16.52
C GLY A 119 12.60 -7.03 17.97
N SER A 120 12.77 -5.74 18.30
CA SER A 120 12.29 -5.12 19.55
C SER A 120 11.07 -4.24 19.32
#